data_AF-A0A2N3FF74-F1
#
_entry.id   AF-A0A2N3FF74-F1
#
_cell.length_a   1.000
_cell.length_b   1.000
_cell.length_c   1.000
_cell.angle_alpha   90.00
_cell.angle_beta   90.00
_cell.angle_gamma   90.00
#
_symmetry.space_group_name_H-M   'P 1'
#
loop_
_entity.id
_entity.type
_entity.pdbx_description
1 polymer ?
#
loop_
_entity_poly.entity_id
_entity_poly.type
_entity_poly.pdbx_seq_one_letter_code
_entity_poly.pdbx_strand_id
1 'polypeptide(L)'
;MMSTDVPLSLTRGLPMAGLDGEFWSTQGSNVLLAVVAIVVFLVVVTLVMYGADLVRGVVRDKVQLVVLISPVLFLLAVGLIYPALSTVWLSFNQIVKEPDAVTGIYTTVTQFVGLDNYKFALTDPTMLRSIINTMVWMVLVPALSTGIGLAYAVFIDKAKGEKFLKSLVFMPMAISFVGASVIWGSIMYDFNQVGSQTGMLNALLVQFGFDPVNFLTSAPWNT
;
A
#
# COMPACT_ATOMS: atom_id res chain seq x y z
N MET A 1 11.87 55.87 -33.10
CA MET A 1 10.75 54.97 -33.46
C MET A 1 11.10 53.60 -32.90
N MET A 2 10.35 53.16 -31.89
CA MET A 2 10.66 52.03 -31.02
C MET A 2 10.03 50.76 -31.61
N SER A 3 10.85 49.75 -31.96
CA SER A 3 10.40 48.43 -32.40
C SER A 3 9.77 47.70 -31.23
N THR A 4 8.48 47.42 -31.29
CA THR A 4 7.76 46.59 -30.30
C THR A 4 7.81 45.13 -30.76
N ASP A 5 8.96 44.50 -30.63
CA ASP A 5 9.08 43.05 -30.77
C ASP A 5 8.67 42.40 -29.44
N VAL A 6 7.40 41.98 -29.37
CA VAL A 6 6.89 41.19 -28.23
C VAL A 6 7.55 39.80 -28.30
N PRO A 7 8.27 39.36 -27.25
CA PRO A 7 8.92 38.06 -27.25
C PRO A 7 7.89 36.92 -27.32
N LEU A 8 8.07 36.02 -28.29
CA LEU A 8 7.22 34.86 -28.58
C LEU A 8 7.05 33.87 -27.40
N SER A 9 7.72 34.07 -26.27
CA SER A 9 7.65 33.22 -25.08
C SER A 9 6.33 33.31 -24.30
N LEU A 10 5.51 34.35 -24.53
CA LEU A 10 4.21 34.56 -23.87
C LEU A 10 3.02 33.91 -24.60
N THR A 11 3.26 33.20 -25.71
CA THR A 11 2.22 32.46 -26.46
C THR A 11 2.19 30.97 -26.16
N ARG A 12 2.99 30.50 -25.19
CA ARG A 12 2.91 29.11 -24.72
C ARG A 12 1.60 28.97 -23.94
N GLY A 13 0.54 28.62 -24.66
CA GLY A 13 -0.74 28.24 -24.07
C GLY A 13 -0.52 27.26 -22.94
N LEU A 14 -1.44 27.27 -21.96
CA LEU A 14 -1.45 26.35 -20.83
C LEU A 14 -1.04 24.94 -21.31
N PRO A 15 -0.22 24.18 -20.56
CA PRO A 15 0.12 22.81 -20.92
C PRO A 15 -1.16 21.95 -20.88
N MET A 16 -1.91 21.96 -21.98
CA MET A 16 -3.10 21.14 -22.23
C MET A 16 -2.69 19.71 -22.66
N ALA A 17 -1.39 19.40 -22.62
CA ALA A 17 -0.87 18.08 -22.90
C ALA A 17 -1.38 17.10 -21.84
N GLY A 18 -2.40 16.31 -22.20
CA GLY A 18 -3.12 15.39 -21.32
C GLY A 18 -4.51 15.85 -20.88
N LEU A 19 -4.99 17.00 -21.33
CA LEU A 19 -6.39 17.46 -21.19
C LEU A 19 -7.07 17.60 -22.56
N ASP A 20 -6.65 16.75 -23.50
CA ASP A 20 -7.15 16.69 -24.85
C ASP A 20 -8.47 15.93 -24.93
N GLY A 21 -9.07 15.87 -26.13
CA GLY A 21 -10.37 15.23 -26.32
C GLY A 21 -10.40 13.75 -25.92
N GLU A 22 -9.27 13.05 -26.03
CA GLU A 22 -9.14 11.64 -25.64
C GLU A 22 -9.11 11.45 -24.12
N PHE A 23 -8.48 12.37 -23.39
CA PHE A 23 -8.55 12.39 -21.93
C PHE A 23 -9.99 12.57 -21.44
N TRP A 24 -10.70 13.59 -21.93
CA TRP A 24 -12.08 13.87 -21.49
C TRP A 24 -13.08 12.79 -21.92
N SER A 25 -12.85 12.11 -23.05
CA SER A 25 -13.67 10.96 -23.46
C SER A 25 -13.40 9.73 -22.58
N THR A 26 -12.14 9.47 -22.23
CA THR A 26 -11.75 8.37 -21.33
C THR A 26 -12.27 8.61 -19.92
N GLN A 27 -12.10 9.81 -19.37
CA GLN A 27 -12.66 10.17 -18.07
C GLN A 27 -14.19 10.15 -18.08
N GLY A 28 -14.82 10.66 -19.14
CA GLY A 28 -16.26 10.59 -19.33
C GLY A 28 -16.77 9.15 -19.34
N SER A 29 -16.08 8.25 -20.04
CA SER A 29 -16.37 6.81 -20.07
C SER A 29 -16.20 6.17 -18.69
N ASN A 30 -15.11 6.43 -17.99
CA ASN A 30 -14.86 5.90 -16.65
C ASN A 30 -15.91 6.36 -15.63
N VAL A 31 -16.27 7.66 -15.68
CA VAL A 31 -17.32 8.22 -14.82
C VAL A 31 -18.69 7.63 -15.18
N LEU A 32 -19.00 7.49 -16.46
CA LEU A 32 -20.23 6.84 -16.91
C LEU A 32 -20.30 5.38 -16.42
N LEU A 33 -19.21 4.62 -16.56
CA LEU A 33 -19.11 3.24 -16.06
C LEU A 33 -19.30 3.19 -14.54
N ALA A 34 -18.70 4.11 -13.79
CA ALA A 34 -18.89 4.20 -12.35
C ALA A 34 -20.35 4.49 -11.97
N VAL A 35 -21.01 5.43 -12.65
CA VAL A 35 -22.43 5.75 -12.43
C VAL A 35 -23.32 4.56 -12.78
N VAL A 36 -23.07 3.91 -13.93
CA VAL A 36 -23.79 2.70 -14.34
C VAL A 36 -23.62 1.59 -13.32
N ALA A 37 -22.40 1.35 -12.82
CA ALA A 37 -22.13 0.36 -11.80
C ALA A 37 -22.90 0.63 -10.50
N ILE A 38 -22.96 1.90 -10.06
CA ILE A 38 -23.74 2.30 -8.87
C ILE A 38 -25.24 2.07 -9.09
N VAL A 39 -25.77 2.48 -10.24
CA VAL A 39 -27.20 2.30 -10.55
C VAL A 39 -27.55 0.81 -10.63
N VAL A 40 -26.73 0.00 -11.30
CA VAL A 40 -26.91 -1.46 -11.37
C VAL A 40 -26.87 -2.06 -9.97
N PHE A 41 -25.91 -1.66 -9.13
CA PHE A 41 -25.84 -2.11 -7.75
C PHE A 41 -27.11 -1.78 -6.96
N LEU A 42 -27.60 -0.53 -7.03
CA LEU A 42 -28.82 -0.11 -6.33
C LEU A 42 -30.06 -0.84 -6.84
N VAL A 43 -30.16 -1.08 -8.16
CA VAL A 43 -31.25 -1.85 -8.76
C VAL A 43 -31.22 -3.30 -8.28
N VAL A 44 -30.05 -3.94 -8.31
CA VAL A 44 -29.88 -5.32 -7.81
C VAL A 44 -30.27 -5.39 -6.35
N VAL A 45 -29.77 -4.49 -5.50
CA VAL A 45 -30.10 -4.46 -4.07
C VAL A 45 -31.60 -4.26 -3.86
N THR A 46 -32.22 -3.35 -4.61
CA THR A 46 -33.66 -3.07 -4.47
C THR A 46 -34.52 -4.26 -4.91
N LEU A 47 -34.18 -4.90 -6.03
CA LEU A 47 -34.87 -6.11 -6.51
C LEU A 47 -34.72 -7.27 -5.53
N VAL A 48 -33.52 -7.43 -4.98
CA VAL A 48 -33.18 -8.47 -4.01
C VAL A 48 -33.91 -8.23 -2.68
N MET A 49 -33.99 -6.99 -2.21
CA MET A 49 -34.79 -6.60 -1.02
C MET A 49 -36.28 -6.77 -1.26
N TYR A 50 -36.78 -6.33 -2.41
CA TYR A 50 -38.18 -6.49 -2.79
C TYR A 50 -38.57 -7.97 -2.82
N GLY A 51 -37.73 -8.83 -3.41
CA GLY A 51 -37.90 -10.28 -3.41
C GLY A 51 -37.87 -10.90 -2.00
N ALA A 52 -37.03 -10.38 -1.10
CA ALA A 52 -37.02 -10.80 0.30
C ALA A 52 -38.31 -10.42 1.05
N ASP A 53 -38.90 -9.27 0.73
CA ASP A 53 -40.15 -8.79 1.34
C ASP A 53 -41.41 -9.50 0.83
N LEU A 54 -41.34 -10.20 -0.31
CA LEU A 54 -42.43 -11.07 -0.77
C LEU A 54 -42.63 -12.29 0.16
N VAL A 55 -41.62 -12.66 0.95
CA VAL A 55 -41.69 -13.78 1.89
C VAL A 55 -42.39 -13.32 3.19
N ARG A 56 -43.61 -13.83 3.44
CA ARG A 56 -44.38 -13.54 4.66
C ARG A 56 -44.26 -14.68 5.69
N GLY A 57 -44.13 -14.33 6.97
CA GLY A 57 -44.12 -15.28 8.10
C GLY A 57 -42.79 -15.37 8.84
N VAL A 58 -42.63 -16.40 9.69
CA VAL A 58 -41.47 -16.61 10.60
C VAL A 58 -40.13 -16.77 9.86
N VAL A 59 -40.16 -16.96 8.54
CA VAL A 59 -38.98 -17.15 7.69
C VAL A 59 -38.47 -15.83 7.09
N ARG A 60 -39.26 -14.75 7.14
CA ARG A 60 -38.90 -13.43 6.59
C ARG A 60 -37.60 -12.91 7.19
N ASP A 61 -37.46 -12.98 8.50
CA ASP A 61 -36.29 -12.47 9.22
C ASP A 61 -35.02 -13.21 8.79
N LYS A 62 -35.11 -14.54 8.57
CA LYS A 62 -33.98 -15.36 8.09
C LYS A 62 -33.58 -15.00 6.66
N VAL A 63 -34.57 -14.78 5.78
CA VAL A 63 -34.31 -14.39 4.39
C VAL A 63 -33.68 -13.00 4.33
N GLN A 64 -34.20 -12.02 5.07
CA GLN A 64 -33.62 -10.67 5.12
C GLN A 64 -32.17 -10.69 5.64
N LEU A 65 -31.87 -11.48 6.69
CA LEU A 65 -30.50 -11.65 7.19
C LEU A 65 -29.56 -12.26 6.14
N VAL A 66 -29.98 -13.35 5.48
CA VAL A 66 -29.17 -14.02 4.45
C VAL A 66 -28.91 -13.06 3.30
N VAL A 67 -29.93 -12.34 2.86
CA VAL A 67 -29.84 -11.42 1.73
C VAL A 67 -28.91 -10.24 2.04
N LEU A 68 -28.93 -9.67 3.24
CA LEU A 68 -28.05 -8.57 3.62
C LEU A 68 -26.59 -9.01 3.84
N ILE A 69 -26.38 -10.21 4.36
CA ILE A 69 -25.03 -10.74 4.67
C ILE A 69 -24.37 -11.35 3.42
N SER A 70 -25.17 -11.90 2.49
CA SER A 70 -24.66 -12.59 1.30
C SER A 70 -23.68 -11.78 0.43
N PRO A 71 -23.86 -10.46 0.17
CA PRO A 71 -22.93 -9.71 -0.66
C PRO A 71 -21.59 -9.49 0.04
N VAL A 72 -21.61 -9.31 1.37
CA VAL A 72 -20.39 -9.20 2.18
C VAL A 72 -19.64 -10.53 2.17
N LEU A 73 -20.33 -11.65 2.40
CA LEU A 73 -19.71 -12.98 2.34
C LEU A 73 -19.17 -13.31 0.95
N PHE A 74 -19.88 -12.91 -0.11
CA PHE A 74 -19.42 -13.08 -1.48
C PHE A 74 -18.15 -12.29 -1.76
N LEU A 75 -18.12 -11.00 -1.36
CA LEU A 75 -16.93 -10.16 -1.51
C LEU A 75 -15.75 -10.68 -0.67
N LEU A 76 -15.98 -11.17 0.54
CA LEU A 76 -14.95 -11.82 1.35
C LEU A 76 -14.46 -13.13 0.71
N ALA A 77 -15.38 -13.95 0.18
CA ALA A 77 -15.03 -15.20 -0.47
C ALA A 77 -14.16 -14.97 -1.71
N VAL A 78 -14.52 -14.02 -2.57
CA VAL A 78 -13.78 -13.73 -3.81
C VAL A 78 -12.53 -12.88 -3.55
N GLY A 79 -12.62 -11.89 -2.67
CA GLY A 79 -11.56 -10.92 -2.43
C GLY A 79 -10.48 -11.37 -1.44
N LEU A 80 -10.80 -12.30 -0.54
CA LEU A 80 -9.88 -12.77 0.50
C LEU A 80 -9.69 -14.28 0.49
N ILE A 81 -10.78 -15.06 0.55
CA ILE A 81 -10.68 -16.52 0.71
C ILE A 81 -10.12 -17.18 -0.54
N TYR A 82 -10.64 -16.83 -1.72
CA TYR A 82 -10.16 -17.35 -3.01
C TYR A 82 -8.67 -17.07 -3.24
N PRO A 83 -8.15 -15.82 -3.13
CA PRO A 83 -6.72 -15.59 -3.32
C PRO A 83 -5.87 -16.25 -2.23
N ALA A 84 -6.36 -16.35 -0.97
CA ALA A 84 -5.65 -17.07 0.08
C ALA A 84 -5.52 -18.56 -0.25
N LEU A 85 -6.61 -19.23 -0.62
CA LEU A 85 -6.60 -20.64 -1.03
C LEU A 85 -5.74 -20.87 -2.27
N SER A 86 -5.81 -19.96 -3.25
CA SER A 86 -4.97 -20.00 -4.45
C SER A 86 -3.49 -19.88 -4.09
N THR A 87 -3.13 -18.96 -3.20
CA THR A 87 -1.74 -18.77 -2.73
C THR A 87 -1.25 -20.00 -1.97
N VAL A 88 -2.09 -20.62 -1.14
CA VAL A 88 -1.77 -21.87 -0.46
C VAL A 88 -1.60 -23.01 -1.47
N TRP A 89 -2.44 -23.12 -2.49
CA TRP A 89 -2.23 -24.12 -3.53
C TRP A 89 -0.92 -23.86 -4.30
N LEU A 90 -0.66 -22.61 -4.66
CA LEU A 90 0.56 -22.19 -5.36
C LEU A 90 1.82 -22.46 -4.55
N SER A 91 1.79 -22.41 -3.21
CA SER A 91 2.98 -22.69 -2.40
C SER A 91 3.45 -24.15 -2.47
N PHE A 92 2.58 -25.09 -2.85
CA PHE A 92 2.96 -26.49 -3.11
C PHE A 92 3.39 -26.75 -4.56
N ASN A 93 3.28 -25.74 -5.42
CA ASN A 93 3.60 -25.84 -6.83
C ASN A 93 4.84 -24.98 -7.16
N GLN A 94 5.61 -25.39 -8.15
CA GLN A 94 6.66 -24.61 -8.74
C GLN A 94 6.19 -24.17 -10.13
N ILE A 95 6.21 -22.86 -10.37
CA ILE A 95 5.93 -22.29 -11.68
C ILE A 95 7.25 -22.12 -12.41
N VAL A 96 7.48 -22.93 -13.44
CA VAL A 96 8.68 -22.85 -14.28
C VAL A 96 8.29 -22.25 -15.63
N LYS A 97 9.05 -21.25 -16.08
CA LYS A 97 8.93 -20.71 -17.43
C LYS A 97 10.01 -21.34 -18.29
N GLU A 98 9.64 -22.37 -19.04
CA GLU A 98 10.57 -23.09 -19.91
C GLU A 98 10.30 -22.69 -21.38
N PRO A 99 11.35 -22.39 -22.17
CA PRO A 99 11.19 -22.18 -23.59
C PRO A 99 10.85 -23.51 -24.28
N ASP A 100 9.79 -23.51 -25.08
CA ASP A 100 9.42 -24.66 -25.91
C ASP A 100 10.59 -25.00 -26.86
N ALA A 101 11.04 -26.25 -26.82
CA ALA A 101 12.20 -26.74 -27.58
C ALA A 101 12.04 -26.62 -29.10
N VAL A 102 10.80 -26.50 -29.61
CA VAL A 102 10.51 -26.42 -31.06
C VAL A 102 10.26 -24.97 -31.48
N THR A 103 9.55 -24.18 -30.67
CA THR A 103 9.10 -22.84 -31.06
C THR A 103 9.90 -21.70 -30.41
N GLY A 104 10.66 -21.99 -29.35
CA GLY A 104 11.38 -20.98 -28.55
C GLY A 104 10.45 -20.10 -27.70
N ILE A 105 9.14 -20.37 -27.69
CA ILE A 105 8.15 -19.59 -26.94
C ILE A 105 8.15 -20.08 -25.49
N TYR A 106 8.31 -19.16 -24.54
CA TYR A 106 8.24 -19.48 -23.11
C TYR A 106 6.83 -19.94 -22.73
N THR A 107 6.72 -21.21 -22.33
CA THR A 107 5.49 -21.78 -21.79
C THR A 107 5.58 -21.83 -20.27
N THR A 108 4.49 -21.47 -19.60
CA THR A 108 4.43 -21.55 -18.13
C THR A 108 3.92 -22.94 -17.76
N VAL A 109 4.78 -23.72 -17.10
CA VAL A 109 4.47 -25.06 -16.63
C VAL A 109 4.40 -25.03 -15.11
N THR A 110 3.28 -25.50 -14.56
CA THR A 110 3.09 -25.63 -13.11
C THR A 110 3.35 -27.08 -12.71
N GLN A 111 4.37 -27.31 -11.89
CA GLN A 111 4.74 -28.64 -11.40
C GLN A 111 4.45 -28.74 -9.90
N PHE A 112 3.80 -29.81 -9.46
CA PHE A 112 3.56 -30.04 -8.04
C PHE A 112 4.83 -30.56 -7.37
N VAL A 113 5.40 -29.77 -6.45
CA VAL A 113 6.66 -30.07 -5.75
C VAL A 113 6.46 -30.40 -4.27
N GLY A 114 5.20 -30.50 -3.83
CA GLY A 114 4.87 -30.82 -2.44
C GLY A 114 5.49 -29.82 -1.46
N LEU A 115 6.32 -30.31 -0.54
CA LEU A 115 6.91 -29.49 0.54
C LEU A 115 8.30 -28.92 0.23
N ASP A 116 8.83 -29.10 -0.98
CA ASP A 116 10.20 -28.71 -1.27
C ASP A 116 10.41 -27.19 -1.22
N ASN A 117 9.40 -26.40 -1.60
CA ASN A 117 9.39 -24.94 -1.41
C ASN A 117 9.54 -24.54 0.07
N TYR A 118 8.91 -25.28 0.99
CA TYR A 118 9.01 -25.01 2.43
C TYR A 118 10.37 -25.43 2.99
N LYS A 119 10.95 -26.54 2.50
CA LYS A 119 12.32 -26.92 2.86
C LYS A 119 13.29 -25.84 2.43
N PHE A 120 13.22 -25.42 1.17
CA PHE A 120 14.05 -24.33 0.64
C PHE A 120 13.93 -23.07 1.51
N ALA A 121 12.70 -22.67 1.83
CA ALA A 121 12.42 -21.51 2.67
C ALA A 121 13.06 -21.54 4.06
N LEU A 122 13.19 -22.74 4.64
CA LEU A 122 13.74 -22.94 5.97
C LEU A 122 15.24 -23.24 5.96
N THR A 123 15.81 -23.63 4.82
CA THR A 123 17.25 -23.93 4.68
C THR A 123 18.05 -22.79 4.08
N ASP A 124 17.42 -21.91 3.30
CA ASP A 124 18.11 -20.78 2.68
C ASP A 124 18.46 -19.69 3.72
N PRO A 125 19.75 -19.33 3.90
CA PRO A 125 20.17 -18.35 4.90
C PRO A 125 19.57 -16.96 4.71
N THR A 126 19.30 -16.57 3.45
CA THR A 126 18.74 -15.25 3.12
C THR A 126 17.28 -15.19 3.50
N MET A 127 16.52 -16.24 3.16
CA MET A 127 15.11 -16.35 3.50
C MET A 127 14.91 -16.46 5.00
N LEU A 128 15.75 -17.25 5.70
CA LEU A 128 15.68 -17.36 7.15
C LEU A 128 15.99 -16.03 7.84
N ARG A 129 16.99 -15.27 7.36
CA ARG A 129 17.28 -13.93 7.87
C ARG A 129 16.10 -12.98 7.66
N SER A 130 15.48 -12.99 6.49
CA SER A 130 14.30 -12.18 6.20
C SER A 130 13.14 -12.52 7.15
N ILE A 131 12.85 -13.81 7.35
CA ILE A 131 11.80 -14.28 8.27
C ILE A 131 12.09 -13.84 9.70
N ILE A 132 13.32 -14.02 10.19
CA ILE A 132 13.71 -13.59 11.54
C ILE A 132 13.57 -12.07 11.69
N ASN A 133 14.07 -11.30 10.73
CA ASN A 133 13.96 -9.84 10.75
C ASN A 133 12.49 -9.41 10.79
N THR A 134 11.62 -9.97 9.93
CA THR A 134 10.19 -9.68 9.94
C THR A 134 9.54 -10.03 11.27
N MET A 135 9.86 -11.19 11.87
CA MET A 135 9.33 -11.56 13.18
C MET A 135 9.81 -10.61 14.29
N VAL A 136 11.07 -10.23 14.29
CA VAL A 136 11.63 -9.26 15.24
C VAL A 136 10.90 -7.93 15.11
N TRP A 137 10.77 -7.39 13.90
CA TRP A 137 10.06 -6.13 13.64
C TRP A 137 8.57 -6.21 14.01
N MET A 138 7.91 -7.33 13.74
CA MET A 138 6.49 -7.57 14.05
C MET A 138 6.21 -7.55 15.56
N VAL A 139 7.18 -7.94 16.40
CA VAL A 139 7.02 -7.91 17.86
C VAL A 139 7.56 -6.61 18.45
N LEU A 140 8.78 -6.23 18.06
CA LEU A 140 9.52 -5.12 18.65
C LEU A 140 8.83 -3.77 18.39
N VAL A 141 8.38 -3.50 17.17
CA VAL A 141 7.77 -2.19 16.86
C VAL A 141 6.43 -2.01 17.54
N PRO A 142 5.46 -2.95 17.47
CA PRO A 142 4.21 -2.80 18.21
C PRO A 142 4.42 -2.72 19.72
N ALA A 143 5.35 -3.51 20.29
CA ALA A 143 5.65 -3.47 21.72
C ALA A 143 6.22 -2.11 22.14
N LEU A 144 7.23 -1.59 21.43
CA LEU A 144 7.85 -0.29 21.74
C LEU A 144 6.90 0.87 21.50
N SER A 145 6.19 0.89 20.36
CA SER A 145 5.24 1.98 20.03
C SER A 145 4.07 2.02 21.01
N THR A 146 3.50 0.87 21.37
CA THR A 146 2.43 0.78 22.38
C THR A 146 2.96 1.16 23.76
N GLY A 147 4.14 0.68 24.14
CA GLY A 147 4.75 0.99 25.43
C GLY A 147 5.04 2.48 25.60
N ILE A 148 5.69 3.10 24.62
CA ILE A 148 5.99 4.54 24.61
C ILE A 148 4.68 5.35 24.55
N GLY A 149 3.73 4.96 23.70
CA GLY A 149 2.44 5.61 23.58
C GLY A 149 1.64 5.59 24.89
N LEU A 150 1.62 4.44 25.58
CA LEU A 150 0.98 4.31 26.88
C LEU A 150 1.71 5.13 27.95
N ALA A 151 3.03 5.07 28.01
CA ALA A 151 3.82 5.86 28.95
C ALA A 151 3.57 7.37 28.77
N TYR A 152 3.54 7.84 27.52
CA TYR A 152 3.18 9.22 27.20
C TYR A 152 1.74 9.55 27.58
N ALA A 153 0.78 8.68 27.26
CA ALA A 153 -0.63 8.88 27.57
C ALA A 153 -0.87 9.02 29.08
N VAL A 154 -0.22 8.18 29.90
CA VAL A 154 -0.28 8.26 31.37
C VAL A 154 0.38 9.55 31.87
N PHE A 155 1.52 9.94 31.30
CA PHE A 155 2.23 11.16 31.68
C PHE A 155 1.40 12.44 31.47
N ILE A 156 0.63 12.51 30.39
CA ILE A 156 -0.16 13.70 30.05
C ILE A 156 -1.56 13.72 30.66
N ASP A 157 -2.04 12.62 31.24
CA ASP A 157 -3.46 12.38 31.61
C ASP A 157 -4.06 13.43 32.58
N LYS A 158 -3.26 14.31 33.17
CA LYS A 158 -3.71 15.44 34.01
C LYS A 158 -2.90 16.71 33.82
N ALA A 159 -2.19 16.83 32.70
CA ALA A 159 -1.34 17.97 32.40
C ALA A 159 -2.18 19.21 32.02
N LYS A 160 -1.75 20.40 32.45
CA LYS A 160 -2.32 21.66 31.94
C LYS A 160 -2.01 21.76 30.45
N GLY A 161 -3.04 21.73 29.61
CA GLY A 161 -2.87 21.69 28.15
C GLY A 161 -2.96 20.30 27.53
N GLU A 162 -3.49 19.30 28.25
CA GLU A 162 -3.71 17.93 27.79
C GLU A 162 -4.25 17.82 26.36
N LYS A 163 -5.25 18.62 25.97
CA LYS A 163 -5.83 18.61 24.62
C LYS A 163 -4.79 18.88 23.52
N PHE A 164 -3.89 19.84 23.77
CA PHE A 164 -2.83 20.18 22.83
C PHE A 164 -1.76 19.08 22.78
N LEU A 165 -1.36 18.55 23.93
CA LEU A 165 -0.37 17.45 24.01
C LEU A 165 -0.88 16.17 23.33
N LYS A 166 -2.15 15.80 23.53
CA LYS A 166 -2.80 14.69 22.81
C LYS A 166 -2.79 14.93 21.30
N SER A 167 -3.09 16.15 20.85
CA SER A 167 -3.10 16.46 19.42
C SER A 167 -1.73 16.31 18.77
N LEU A 168 -0.63 16.66 19.47
CA LEU A 168 0.73 16.54 18.96
C LEU A 168 1.13 15.08 18.74
N VAL A 169 0.77 14.17 19.64
CA VAL A 169 1.10 12.74 19.49
C VAL A 169 0.24 12.05 18.43
N PHE A 170 -0.96 12.55 18.17
CA PHE A 170 -1.80 12.03 17.08
C PHE A 170 -1.51 12.67 15.72
N MET A 171 -0.85 13.83 15.67
CA MET A 171 -0.56 14.56 14.43
C MET A 171 0.17 13.71 13.37
N PRO A 172 1.18 12.88 13.71
CA PRO A 172 1.88 12.09 12.71
C PRO A 172 0.99 11.04 12.01
N MET A 173 -0.12 10.62 12.64
CA MET A 173 -1.04 9.66 12.01
C MET A 173 -1.74 10.24 10.76
N ALA A 174 -1.75 11.57 10.61
CA ALA A 174 -2.27 12.22 9.42
C ALA A 174 -1.31 12.16 8.22
N ILE A 175 -0.04 11.79 8.45
CA ILE A 175 0.97 11.68 7.40
C ILE A 175 0.81 10.32 6.71
N SER A 176 0.78 10.31 5.37
CA SER A 176 0.73 9.07 4.60
C SER A 176 2.05 8.30 4.69
N PHE A 177 2.00 6.97 4.58
CA PHE A 177 3.23 6.16 4.54
C PHE A 177 4.16 6.54 3.39
N VAL A 178 3.60 6.94 2.24
CA VAL A 178 4.39 7.45 1.10
C VAL A 178 5.10 8.75 1.49
N GLY A 179 4.39 9.71 2.09
CA GLY A 179 5.00 10.96 2.57
C GLY A 179 6.08 10.71 3.63
N ALA A 180 5.80 9.84 4.59
CA ALA A 180 6.76 9.42 5.60
C ALA A 180 8.02 8.80 4.98
N SER A 181 7.87 7.95 3.95
CA SER A 181 9.01 7.35 3.25
C SER A 181 9.90 8.39 2.55
N VAL A 182 9.31 9.44 1.98
CA VAL A 182 10.08 10.54 1.36
C VAL A 182 10.79 11.39 2.42
N ILE A 183 10.11 11.70 3.53
CA ILE A 183 10.73 12.44 4.64
C ILE A 183 11.94 11.66 5.18
N TRP A 184 11.77 10.38 5.50
CA TRP A 184 12.86 9.60 6.04
C TRP A 184 13.94 9.28 5.00
N GLY A 185 13.56 8.87 3.79
CA GLY A 185 14.50 8.46 2.76
C GLY A 185 15.27 9.63 2.13
N SER A 186 14.57 10.72 1.78
CA SER A 186 15.14 11.82 1.00
C SER A 186 15.50 13.06 1.83
N ILE A 187 14.94 13.24 3.03
CA ILE A 187 15.23 14.41 3.88
C ILE A 187 16.12 14.02 5.06
N MET A 188 15.87 12.88 5.70
CA MET A 188 16.62 12.48 6.89
C MET A 188 17.86 11.65 6.56
N TYR A 189 17.72 10.60 5.76
CA TYR A 189 18.76 9.59 5.49
C TYR A 189 19.51 9.78 4.17
N ASP A 190 19.20 10.82 3.40
CA ASP A 190 19.86 11.06 2.13
C ASP A 190 21.39 11.17 2.31
N PHE A 191 22.12 10.61 1.36
CA PHE A 191 23.56 10.41 1.46
C PHE A 191 24.26 10.79 0.16
N ASN A 192 25.15 11.77 0.25
CA ASN A 192 26.00 12.17 -0.86
C ASN A 192 27.42 11.67 -0.63
N GLN A 193 27.96 10.90 -1.58
CA GLN A 193 29.34 10.42 -1.52
C GLN A 193 30.36 11.54 -1.70
N VAL A 194 30.01 12.61 -2.43
CA VAL A 194 30.90 13.72 -2.75
C VAL A 194 30.13 15.03 -2.59
N GLY A 195 30.69 15.98 -1.83
CA GLY A 195 30.11 17.30 -1.60
C GLY A 195 29.34 17.44 -0.28
N SER A 196 28.49 18.46 -0.21
CA SER A 196 27.69 18.75 0.99
C SER A 196 26.59 17.71 1.18
N GLN A 197 26.39 17.28 2.42
CA GLN A 197 25.32 16.34 2.77
C GLN A 197 23.97 17.06 2.69
N THR A 198 23.01 16.45 1.99
CA THR A 198 21.62 16.92 1.88
C THR A 198 20.72 16.31 2.95
N GLY A 199 21.03 15.08 3.39
CA GLY A 199 20.34 14.43 4.51
C GLY A 199 20.63 15.11 5.84
N MET A 200 19.59 15.44 6.59
CA MET A 200 19.69 16.17 7.85
C MET A 200 20.59 15.46 8.88
N LEU A 201 20.52 14.13 8.94
CA LEU A 201 21.32 13.36 9.91
C LEU A 201 22.81 13.35 9.54
N ASN A 202 23.13 13.17 8.26
CA ASN A 202 24.51 13.24 7.78
C ASN A 202 25.08 14.66 7.88
N ALA A 203 24.27 15.69 7.63
CA ALA A 203 24.67 17.08 7.83
C ALA A 203 25.03 17.37 9.29
N LEU A 204 24.24 16.86 10.26
CA LEU A 204 24.55 16.97 11.68
C LEU A 204 25.82 16.20 12.03
N LEU A 205 25.99 14.96 11.55
CA LEU A 205 27.19 14.16 11.82
C LEU A 205 28.47 14.86 11.35
N VAL A 206 28.48 15.39 10.13
CA VAL A 206 29.61 16.12 9.57
C VAL A 206 29.85 17.43 10.33
N GLN A 207 28.81 18.11 10.82
CA GLN A 207 28.95 19.29 11.68
C GLN A 207 29.70 18.99 12.99
N PHE A 208 29.52 17.78 13.54
CA PHE A 208 30.25 17.32 14.72
C PHE A 208 31.61 16.66 14.38
N GLY A 209 32.02 16.66 13.10
CA GLY A 209 33.32 16.15 12.65
C GLY A 209 33.37 14.65 12.37
N PHE A 210 32.23 13.98 12.24
CA PHE A 210 32.15 12.57 11.86
C PHE A 210 32.03 12.39 10.34
N ASP A 211 32.45 11.21 9.86
CA ASP A 211 32.26 10.82 8.45
C ASP A 211 30.77 10.56 8.15
N PRO A 212 30.30 10.89 6.93
CA PRO A 212 28.92 10.64 6.54
C PRO A 212 28.65 9.13 6.39
N VAL A 213 27.49 8.68 6.86
CA VAL A 213 27.09 7.26 6.88
C VAL A 213 25.93 7.03 5.91
N ASN A 214 26.02 5.97 5.12
CA ASN A 214 24.90 5.51 4.31
C ASN A 214 23.97 4.62 5.15
N PHE A 215 22.98 5.22 5.80
CA PHE A 215 22.02 4.53 6.67
C PHE A 215 21.18 3.49 5.94
N LEU A 216 20.95 3.64 4.63
CA LEU A 216 20.07 2.78 3.85
C LEU A 216 20.78 1.51 3.35
N THR A 217 22.11 1.47 3.29
CA THR A 217 22.83 0.33 2.70
C THR A 217 23.93 -0.23 3.60
N SER A 218 24.22 0.39 4.74
CA SER A 218 25.28 -0.08 5.64
C SER A 218 24.84 -1.29 6.47
N ALA A 219 25.68 -2.33 6.49
CA ALA A 219 25.60 -3.41 7.45
C ALA A 219 26.06 -2.93 8.84
N PRO A 220 25.51 -3.44 9.95
CA PRO A 220 24.54 -4.54 10.08
C PRO A 220 23.06 -4.09 10.01
N TRP A 221 22.80 -2.80 9.80
CA TRP A 221 21.46 -2.22 9.95
C TRP A 221 20.47 -2.63 8.84
N ASN A 222 20.97 -2.99 7.65
CA ASN A 222 20.15 -3.28 6.48
C ASN A 222 20.62 -4.46 5.59
N THR A 223 21.20 -5.50 6.20
CA THR A 223 21.65 -6.75 5.51
C THR A 223 21.06 -8.01 6.10
#